data_AF-A0A7J6U326-F1
#
_entry.id   AF-A0A7J6U326-F1
#
_cell.length_a   1.000
_cell.length_b   1.000
_cell.length_c   1.000
_cell.angle_alpha   90.00
_cell.angle_beta   90.00
_cell.angle_gamma   90.00
#
_symmetry.space_group_name_H-M   'P 1'
#
loop_
_entity.id
_entity.type
_entity.pdbx_description
1 polymer ?
#
loop_
_entity_poly.entity_id
_entity_poly.type
_entity_poly.pdbx_seq_one_letter_code
_entity_poly.pdbx_strand_id
1 'polypeptide(L)' 'MASATLPSIRPVTIATHSGKFHCDEVLGTVMLDKILGGPNNYNLVRTRNPEVISKADIVIDVGAEF' A
#
# COMPACT_ATOMS: atom_id res chain seq x y z
N MET A 1 8.23 -24.87 -11.61
CA MET A 1 8.33 -23.75 -10.66
C MET A 1 8.70 -22.49 -11.45
N ALA A 2 7.73 -21.85 -12.11
CA ALA A 2 8.00 -20.68 -12.94
C ALA A 2 8.14 -19.45 -12.02
N SER A 3 9.37 -18.98 -11.83
CA SER A 3 9.63 -17.67 -11.24
C SER A 3 9.19 -16.61 -12.25
N ALA A 4 8.03 -16.00 -12.03
CA ALA A 4 7.60 -14.85 -12.79
C ALA A 4 8.46 -13.66 -12.35
N THR A 5 9.53 -13.41 -13.10
CA THR A 5 10.31 -12.18 -12.96
C THR A 5 9.42 -11.03 -13.43
N LEU A 6 8.81 -10.31 -12.49
CA LEU A 6 8.05 -9.10 -12.78
C LEU A 6 9.00 -8.11 -13.48
N PRO A 7 8.50 -7.34 -14.47
CA PRO A 7 9.31 -6.34 -15.17
C PRO A 7 9.82 -5.33 -14.14
N SER A 8 10.82 -4.53 -14.49
CA SER A 8 11.31 -3.44 -13.63
C SER A 8 10.19 -2.44 -13.35
N ILE A 9 9.35 -2.76 -12.38
CA ILE A 9 8.21 -1.99 -11.90
C ILE A 9 8.76 -1.30 -10.67
N ARG A 10 8.86 0.03 -10.74
CA ARG A 10 9.09 0.87 -9.57
C ARG A 10 8.26 0.36 -8.38
N PRO A 11 8.77 0.34 -7.15
CA PRO A 11 8.01 -0.17 -6.01
C PRO A 11 6.63 0.48 -5.95
N VAL A 12 5.58 -0.35 -5.84
CA VAL A 12 4.19 0.13 -5.79
C VAL A 12 4.01 0.97 -4.54
N THR A 13 3.55 2.21 -4.68
CA THR A 13 3.33 3.07 -3.50
C THR A 13 1.93 2.85 -2.95
N ILE A 14 1.85 2.39 -1.71
CA ILE A 14 0.61 2.16 -0.98
C ILE A 14 0.48 3.28 0.05
N ALA A 15 -0.59 4.08 -0.03
CA ALA A 15 -0.91 5.08 0.99
C ALA A 15 -2.00 4.56 1.94
N THR A 16 -1.78 4.77 3.24
CA THR A 16 -2.73 4.45 4.31
C THR A 16 -2.79 5.59 5.34
N HIS A 17 -3.81 5.65 6.18
CA HIS A 17 -3.92 6.71 7.18
C HIS A 17 -2.78 6.63 8.21
N SER A 18 -2.28 7.78 8.65
CA SER A 18 -1.28 7.86 9.73
C SER A 18 -1.89 7.80 11.13
N GLY A 19 -3.12 7.29 11.28
CA GLY A 19 -3.85 7.23 12.56
C GLY A 19 -3.50 6.01 13.40
N LYS A 20 -4.39 5.68 14.34
CA LYS A 20 -4.34 4.40 15.06
C LYS A 20 -4.44 3.26 14.05
N PHE A 21 -3.64 2.22 14.27
CA PHE A 21 -3.79 0.98 13.51
C PHE A 21 -5.16 0.38 13.79
N HIS A 22 -5.92 0.22 12.72
CA HIS A 22 -7.15 -0.56 12.72
C HIS A 22 -6.86 -1.95 12.16
N CYS A 23 -7.66 -2.95 12.54
CA CYS A 23 -7.41 -4.33 12.16
C CYS A 23 -7.55 -4.58 10.64
N ASP A 24 -8.43 -3.82 9.99
CA ASP A 24 -8.63 -3.78 8.53
C ASP A 24 -7.43 -3.17 7.79
N GLU A 25 -6.80 -2.14 8.34
CA GLU A 25 -5.54 -1.58 7.80
C GLU A 25 -4.43 -2.66 7.73
N VAL A 26 -4.27 -3.41 8.83
CA VAL A 26 -3.28 -4.50 8.91
C VAL A 26 -3.62 -5.61 7.93
N LEU A 27 -4.90 -5.99 7.85
CA LEU A 27 -5.37 -7.01 6.92
C LEU A 27 -5.08 -6.62 5.46
N GLY A 28 -5.44 -5.39 5.08
CA GLY A 28 -5.20 -4.87 3.72
C GLY A 28 -3.71 -4.82 3.37
N THR A 29 -2.88 -4.34 4.30
CA THR A 29 -1.43 -4.28 4.11
C THR A 29 -0.81 -5.67 3.94
N VAL A 30 -1.23 -6.66 4.73
CA VAL A 30 -0.74 -8.05 4.62
C VAL A 30 -1.20 -8.72 3.33
N MET A 31 -2.44 -8.48 2.90
CA MET A 31 -2.91 -8.98 1.61
C MET A 31 -2.08 -8.42 0.45
N LEU A 32 -1.81 -7.12 0.48
CA LEU A 32 -0.98 -6.45 -0.53
C LEU A 32 0.47 -6.94 -0.49
N ASP A 33 1.05 -7.16 0.69
CA ASP A 33 2.37 -7.79 0.84
C ASP A 33 2.43 -9.15 0.13
N LYS A 34 1.41 -10.01 0.32
CA LYS A 34 1.35 -11.33 -0.33
C LYS A 34 1.18 -11.24 -1.85
N ILE A 35 0.34 -10.31 -2.33
CA ILE A 35 0.08 -10.12 -3.76
C ILE A 35 1.30 -9.54 -4.47
N LEU A 36 1.97 -8.57 -3.84
CA LEU A 36 3.12 -7.87 -4.40
C LEU A 36 4.43 -8.65 -4.24
N GLY A 37 4.41 -9.79 -3.57
CA GLY A 37 5.57 -10.68 -3.46
C GLY A 37 6.58 -10.27 -2.39
N GLY A 38 6.12 -9.60 -1.34
CA GLY A 38 6.91 -9.26 -0.16
C GLY A 38 7.28 -7.77 -0.02
N PRO A 39 7.95 -7.41 1.09
CA PRO A 39 8.11 -6.03 1.55
C PRO A 39 9.05 -5.16 0.70
N ASN A 40 9.81 -5.75 -0.24
CA ASN A 40 10.75 -5.02 -1.08
C ASN A 40 10.14 -4.55 -2.40
N ASN A 41 8.91 -4.96 -2.70
CA ASN A 41 8.25 -4.67 -3.98
C ASN A 41 7.23 -3.52 -3.87
N TYR A 42 7.10 -2.92 -2.68
CA TYR A 42 6.19 -1.82 -2.42
C TYR A 42 6.75 -0.85 -1.37
N ASN A 43 6.25 0.38 -1.41
CA ASN A 43 6.50 1.40 -0.41
C ASN A 43 5.20 1.69 0.34
N LEU A 44 5.17 1.45 1.65
CA LEU A 44 4.03 1.82 2.49
C LEU A 44 4.22 3.22 3.06
N VAL A 45 3.33 4.13 2.73
CA VAL A 45 3.33 5.51 3.19
C VAL A 45 2.11 5.75 4.08
N ARG A 46 2.35 5.94 5.38
CA ARG A 46 1.31 6.33 6.34
C ARG A 46 1.18 7.85 6.36
N THR A 47 0.06 8.40 5.88
CA THR A 47 -0.14 9.84 5.80
C THR A 47 -1.61 10.24 5.83
N ARG A 48 -1.87 11.50 6.19
CA ARG A 48 -3.18 12.17 5.98
C ARG A 48 -3.10 13.31 4.96
N ASN A 49 -1.95 13.51 4.34
CA ASN A 49 -1.77 14.56 3.35
C ASN A 49 -2.45 14.14 2.03
N PRO A 50 -3.51 14.82 1.58
CA PRO A 50 -4.24 14.46 0.37
C PRO A 50 -3.35 14.52 -0.89
N GLU A 51 -2.33 15.38 -0.92
CA GLU A 51 -1.38 15.45 -2.04
C GLU A 51 -0.47 14.22 -2.13
N VAL A 52 -0.20 13.56 -1.01
CA VAL A 52 0.61 12.33 -0.98
C VAL A 52 -0.28 11.15 -1.34
N ILE A 53 -1.51 11.13 -0.83
CA ILE A 53 -2.52 10.11 -1.13
C ILE A 53 -2.85 10.11 -2.63
N SER A 54 -3.04 11.28 -3.25
CA SER A 54 -3.37 11.39 -4.67
C SER A 54 -2.28 10.92 -5.63
N LYS A 55 -1.03 10.82 -5.15
CA LYS A 55 0.13 10.35 -5.91
C LYS A 55 0.41 8.85 -5.71
N ALA A 56 -0.32 8.18 -4.82
CA ALA A 56 -0.12 6.77 -4.53
C ALA A 56 -0.73 5.87 -5.61
N ASP A 57 -0.15 4.70 -5.83
CA ASP A 57 -0.67 3.71 -6.79
C ASP A 57 -1.86 2.95 -6.19
N ILE A 58 -1.81 2.68 -4.89
CA ILE A 58 -2.85 2.01 -4.12
C ILE A 58 -3.14 2.84 -2.88
N VAL A 59 -4.41 2.98 -2.55
CA VAL A 59 -4.88 3.76 -1.41
C VAL A 59 -5.81 2.86 -0.58
N ILE A 60 -5.51 2.67 0.70
CA ILE A 60 -6.28 1.83 1.63
C ILE A 60 -6.55 2.60 2.93
N ASP A 61 -7.72 2.38 3.54
CA ASP A 61 -8.11 2.99 4.84
C ASP A 61 -7.85 4.50 4.99
N VAL A 62 -7.87 5.27 3.88
CA VAL A 62 -7.96 6.72 3.95
C VAL A 62 -9.43 7.11 3.85
N GLY A 63 -10.07 7.25 5.00
CA GLY A 63 -11.40 7.83 5.07
C GLY A 63 -11.35 9.27 4.56
N ALA A 64 -11.81 9.50 3.33
CA ALA A 64 -12.28 10.80 2.90
C ALA A 64 -13.69 11.00 3.46
N GLU A 65 -13.98 12.22 3.89
CA GLU A 65 -15.18 12.69 4.58
C GLU A 65 -16.49 12.08 4.07
N PHE A 66 -17.41 11.76 5.00
CA PHE A 66 -18.80 11.39 4.73
C PHE A 66 -19.62 12.59 4.27
#